data_AF-A0A814W6K7-F1
#
_entry.id   AF-A0A814W6K7-F1
#
_cell.length_a   1.000
_cell.length_b   1.000
_cell.length_c   1.000
_cell.angle_alpha   90.00
_cell.angle_beta   90.00
_cell.angle_gamma   90.00
#
_symmetry.space_group_name_H-M   'P 1'
#
loop_
_entity.id
_entity.type
_entity.pdbx_description
1 polymer ?
#
loop_
_entity_poly.entity_id
_entity_poly.type
_entity_poly.pdbx_seq_one_letter_code
_entity_poly.pdbx_strand_id
1 'polypeptide(L)'
;MSYYTSINPDSLFIVSSDDKQWCRTMLSNRNDVVVTSDTHSPSEDLAILTLCNHSLITTGTYGWWAGFLTNGQVIYDKSYPKQGSLLARNCPQQDYFPPSFKP
;
A
#
# COMPACT_ATOMS: atom_id res chain seq x y z
N MET A 1 -6.38 6.04 4.61
CA MET A 1 -5.78 6.76 5.75
C MET A 1 -6.82 7.11 6.82
N SER A 2 -7.96 7.73 6.47
CA SER A 2 -9.01 8.11 7.47
C SER A 2 -9.50 6.94 8.34
N TYR A 3 -9.56 5.74 7.79
CA TYR A 3 -9.85 4.51 8.53
C TYR A 3 -8.90 4.33 9.73
N TYR A 4 -7.58 4.34 9.48
CA TYR A 4 -6.60 4.17 10.55
C TYR A 4 -6.55 5.37 11.50
N THR A 5 -6.68 6.60 11.02
CA THR A 5 -6.74 7.77 11.91
C THR A 5 -8.00 7.79 12.77
N SER A 6 -9.10 7.15 12.36
CA SER A 6 -10.31 7.03 13.18
C SER A 6 -10.16 6.05 14.34
N ILE A 7 -9.28 5.05 14.20
CA ILE A 7 -9.01 4.01 15.21
C ILE A 7 -7.83 4.42 16.09
N ASN A 8 -6.79 4.96 15.48
CA ASN A 8 -5.58 5.45 16.13
C ASN A 8 -5.21 6.84 15.58
N PRO A 9 -5.61 7.92 16.26
CA PRO A 9 -5.36 9.30 15.81
C PRO A 9 -3.88 9.64 15.60
N ASP A 10 -2.98 8.98 16.32
CA ASP A 10 -1.51 9.19 16.25
C ASP A 10 -0.83 8.33 15.16
N SER A 11 -1.59 7.78 14.21
CA SER A 11 -1.03 6.95 13.13
C SER A 11 -0.12 7.75 12.20
N LEU A 12 1.11 7.28 12.00
CA LEU A 12 2.04 7.78 10.99
C LEU A 12 1.95 6.94 9.71
N PHE A 13 1.86 7.60 8.55
CA PHE A 13 1.81 6.94 7.25
C PHE A 13 3.14 7.08 6.50
N ILE A 14 3.82 5.96 6.29
CA ILE A 14 5.01 5.89 5.44
C ILE A 14 4.58 5.56 4.02
N VAL A 15 5.06 6.34 3.04
CA VAL A 15 4.69 6.22 1.63
C VAL A 15 5.92 5.94 0.78
N SER A 16 5.83 4.90 -0.05
CA SER A 16 6.78 4.61 -1.13
C SER A 16 6.02 4.48 -2.45
N SER A 17 6.64 5.01 -3.51
CA SER A 17 6.08 5.11 -4.85
C SER A 17 7.23 5.21 -5.86
N ASP A 18 6.97 4.86 -7.11
CA ASP A 18 7.86 5.19 -8.24
C ASP A 18 7.84 6.70 -8.56
N ASP A 19 6.77 7.40 -8.21
CA ASP A 19 6.65 8.86 -8.26
C ASP A 19 6.53 9.49 -6.86
N LYS A 20 7.66 9.55 -6.15
CA LYS A 20 7.74 10.16 -4.80
C LYS A 20 7.43 11.65 -4.81
N GLN A 21 7.79 12.36 -5.88
CA GLN A 21 7.58 13.81 -6.01
C GLN A 21 6.09 14.14 -6.12
N TRP A 22 5.34 13.36 -6.90
CA TRP A 22 3.89 13.48 -6.96
C TRP A 22 3.24 13.19 -5.60
N CYS A 23 3.69 12.15 -4.89
CA CYS A 23 3.20 11.85 -3.54
C CYS A 23 3.41 13.01 -2.57
N ARG A 24 4.59 13.63 -2.54
CA ARG A 24 4.86 14.81 -1.68
C ARG A 24 3.94 15.98 -2.02
N THR A 25 3.66 16.19 -3.30
CA THR A 25 2.77 17.27 -3.76
C THR A 25 1.32 17.01 -3.32
N MET A 26 0.81 15.81 -3.59
CA MET A 26 -0.58 15.43 -3.28
C MET A 26 -0.86 15.31 -1.78
N LEU A 27 0.15 14.95 -0.99
CA LEU A 27 0.02 14.74 0.45
C LEU A 27 0.62 15.89 1.27
N SER A 28 0.96 17.01 0.64
CA SER A 28 1.61 18.18 1.27
C SER A 28 0.81 18.79 2.42
N ASN A 29 -0.51 18.67 2.40
CA ASN A 29 -1.40 19.20 3.45
C ASN A 29 -1.52 18.27 4.68
N ARG A 30 -0.72 17.19 4.74
CA ARG A 30 -0.73 16.21 5.84
C ARG A 30 0.58 16.23 6.62
N ASN A 31 0.47 16.34 7.94
CA ASN A 31 1.61 16.30 8.85
C ASN A 31 1.93 14.88 9.34
N ASP A 32 1.06 13.92 9.09
CA ASP A 32 1.16 12.52 9.51
C ASP A 32 1.64 11.60 8.37
N VAL A 33 2.24 12.18 7.33
CA VAL A 33 2.75 11.45 6.16
C VAL A 33 4.25 11.68 6.01
N VAL A 34 4.99 10.59 5.80
CA VAL A 34 6.41 10.63 5.42
C VAL A 34 6.59 9.84 4.13
N VAL A 35 6.97 10.54 3.06
CA VAL A 35 7.39 9.88 1.82
C VAL A 35 8.87 9.52 1.93
N THR A 36 9.19 8.25 1.67
CA THR A 36 10.53 7.66 1.68
C THR A 36 11.57 8.47 0.89
N SER A 37 12.87 8.31 1.21
CA SER A 37 13.94 9.10 0.60
C SER A 37 14.07 8.82 -0.90
N ASP A 38 14.40 9.85 -1.68
CA ASP A 38 14.68 9.71 -3.12
C ASP A 38 16.00 8.97 -3.38
N THR A 39 16.86 8.85 -2.36
CA THR A 39 18.13 8.10 -2.44
C THR A 39 17.99 6.61 -2.15
N HIS A 40 16.84 6.17 -1.62
CA HIS A 40 16.62 4.76 -1.33
C HIS A 40 16.37 3.96 -2.61
N SER A 41 16.97 2.78 -2.68
CA SER A 41 16.58 1.72 -3.59
C SER A 41 15.16 1.21 -3.28
N PRO A 42 14.47 0.62 -4.27
CA PRO A 42 13.17 -0.02 -4.03
C PRO A 42 13.21 -1.09 -2.94
N SER A 43 14.34 -1.79 -2.76
CA SER A 43 14.53 -2.77 -1.70
C SER A 43 14.60 -2.15 -0.30
N GLU A 44 15.22 -0.99 -0.15
CA GLU A 44 15.29 -0.27 1.12
C GLU A 44 13.90 0.26 1.51
N ASP A 45 13.18 0.82 0.55
CA ASP A 45 11.79 1.23 0.77
C ASP A 45 10.89 0.05 1.12
N LEU A 46 11.02 -1.08 0.40
CA LEU A 46 10.27 -2.29 0.71
C LEU A 46 10.56 -2.76 2.14
N ALA A 47 11.83 -2.79 2.55
CA ALA A 47 12.21 -3.15 3.92
C ALA A 47 11.53 -2.23 4.95
N ILE A 48 11.53 -0.91 4.72
CA ILE A 48 10.82 0.04 5.58
C ILE A 48 9.33 -0.29 5.65
N LEU A 49 8.69 -0.56 4.50
CA LEU A 49 7.26 -0.90 4.46
C LEU A 49 6.95 -2.17 5.26
N THR A 50 7.82 -3.18 5.25
CA THR A 50 7.62 -4.43 6.02
C THR A 50 7.66 -4.24 7.54
N LEU A 51 8.27 -3.15 8.02
CA LEU A 51 8.37 -2.83 9.44
C LEU A 51 7.15 -2.06 9.97
N CYS A 52 6.24 -1.64 9.08
CA CYS A 52 5.00 -0.98 9.48
C CYS A 52 4.07 -1.93 10.24
N ASN A 53 3.22 -1.39 11.11
CA ASN A 53 2.22 -2.21 11.82
C ASN A 53 1.13 -2.72 10.89
N HIS A 54 0.81 -1.98 9.83
CA HIS A 54 -0.26 -2.23 8.87
C HIS A 54 0.16 -1.72 7.49
N SER A 55 -0.44 -2.25 6.42
CA SER A 55 -0.14 -1.84 5.04
C SER A 55 -1.39 -1.42 4.29
N LEU A 56 -1.29 -0.29 3.59
CA LEU A 56 -2.21 0.11 2.53
C LEU A 56 -1.48 -0.12 1.21
N ILE A 57 -2.01 -0.99 0.36
CA ILE A 57 -1.31 -1.39 -0.88
C ILE A 57 -2.12 -1.04 -2.11
N THR A 58 -1.45 -0.60 -3.16
CA THR A 58 -2.01 -0.59 -4.51
C THR A 58 -1.87 -1.97 -5.13
N THR A 59 -2.63 -2.24 -6.19
CA THR A 59 -2.50 -3.52 -6.87
C THR A 59 -1.26 -3.54 -7.74
N GLY A 60 -0.34 -4.45 -7.41
CA GLY A 60 0.95 -4.63 -8.07
C GLY A 60 1.84 -5.52 -7.21
N THR A 61 2.83 -6.15 -7.83
CA THR A 61 3.72 -7.11 -7.14
C THR A 61 4.50 -6.46 -6.00
N TYR A 62 4.91 -5.20 -6.14
CA TYR A 62 5.63 -4.46 -5.12
C TYR A 62 4.81 -4.28 -3.83
N GLY A 63 3.59 -3.73 -3.96
CA GLY A 63 2.66 -3.57 -2.83
C GLY A 63 2.22 -4.91 -2.25
N TRP A 64 2.00 -5.91 -3.11
CA TRP A 64 1.64 -7.26 -2.67
C TRP A 64 2.70 -7.86 -1.74
N TRP A 65 3.98 -7.81 -2.13
CA TRP A 65 5.07 -8.31 -1.29
C TRP A 65 5.27 -7.48 -0.03
N ALA A 66 5.13 -6.15 -0.11
CA ALA A 66 5.17 -5.29 1.06
C ALA A 66 4.10 -5.70 2.10
N GLY A 67 2.86 -5.89 1.64
CA GLY A 67 1.77 -6.35 2.49
C GLY A 67 1.97 -7.76 3.02
N PHE A 68 2.40 -8.70 2.17
CA PHE A 68 2.59 -10.10 2.56
C PHE A 68 3.65 -10.28 3.64
N LEU A 69 4.73 -9.50 3.56
CA LEU A 69 5.82 -9.52 4.54
C LEU A 69 5.52 -8.69 5.80
N THR A 70 4.50 -7.83 5.76
CA THR A 70 4.07 -7.05 6.93
C THR A 70 3.25 -7.93 7.86
N ASN A 71 3.62 -7.96 9.15
CA ASN A 71 2.89 -8.73 10.15
C ASN A 71 1.68 -7.95 10.69
N GLY A 72 0.73 -7.62 9.82
CA GLY A 72 -0.36 -6.71 10.14
C GLY A 72 -1.56 -6.79 9.19
N GLN A 73 -2.53 -5.89 9.41
CA GLN A 73 -3.65 -5.75 8.49
C GLN A 73 -3.17 -5.15 7.17
N VAL A 74 -3.49 -5.84 6.07
CA VAL A 74 -3.23 -5.37 4.71
C VAL A 74 -4.57 -5.00 4.09
N ILE A 75 -4.70 -3.75 3.65
CA ILE A 75 -5.87 -3.27 2.91
C ILE A 75 -5.46 -3.02 1.45
N TYR A 76 -6.26 -3.53 0.51
CA TYR A 76 -6.06 -3.36 -0.92
C TYR A 76 -7.30 -2.76 -1.59
N ASP A 77 -7.14 -2.23 -2.81
CA ASP A 77 -8.28 -1.72 -3.58
C ASP A 77 -9.08 -2.86 -4.23
N LYS A 78 -10.28 -3.13 -3.70
CA LYS A 78 -11.22 -4.13 -4.24
C LYS A 78 -11.62 -3.89 -5.70
N SER A 79 -11.52 -2.66 -6.20
CA SER A 79 -11.98 -2.31 -7.55
C SER A 79 -11.11 -2.92 -8.66
N TYR A 80 -9.91 -3.39 -8.30
CA TYR A 80 -8.97 -4.02 -9.23
C TYR A 80 -9.03 -5.55 -9.16
N PRO A 81 -9.08 -6.28 -10.29
CA PRO A 81 -9.04 -5.77 -11.66
C PRO A 81 -10.40 -5.27 -12.14
N LYS A 82 -10.40 -4.29 -13.04
CA LYS A 82 -11.62 -3.70 -13.61
C LYS A 82 -12.54 -4.79 -14.17
N GLN A 83 -13.80 -4.80 -13.74
CA GLN A 83 -14.78 -5.79 -14.19
C GLN A 83 -14.89 -5.82 -15.73
N GLY A 84 -14.92 -7.03 -16.29
CA GLY A 84 -14.98 -7.26 -17.74
C GLY A 84 -13.65 -7.13 -18.48
N SER A 85 -12.57 -6.65 -17.83
CA SER A 85 -11.23 -6.62 -18.42
C SER A 85 -10.67 -8.03 -18.67
N LEU A 86 -9.71 -8.14 -19.59
CA LEU A 86 -8.98 -9.41 -19.81
C LEU A 86 -8.33 -9.92 -18.52
N LEU A 87 -7.83 -9.01 -17.69
CA LEU A 87 -7.20 -9.36 -16.42
C LEU A 87 -8.22 -9.97 -15.44
N ALA A 88 -9.42 -9.39 -15.33
CA ALA A 88 -10.48 -9.95 -14.48
C ALA A 88 -10.96 -11.34 -14.94
N ARG A 89 -10.82 -11.65 -16.23
CA ARG A 89 -11.19 -12.98 -16.78
C ARG A 89 -10.14 -14.04 -16.49
N ASN A 90 -8.86 -13.65 -16.50
CA ASN A 90 -7.73 -14.59 -16.39
C ASN A 90 -7.09 -14.63 -15.00
N CYS A 91 -7.41 -13.67 -14.13
CA CYS A 91 -6.84 -13.54 -12.79
C CYS A 91 -7.98 -13.34 -11.78
N PRO A 92 -8.54 -14.43 -11.24
CA PRO A 92 -9.51 -14.36 -10.16
C PRO A 92 -8.89 -13.68 -8.94
N GLN A 93 -9.57 -12.66 -8.37
CA GLN A 93 -9.05 -11.92 -7.21
C GLN A 93 -8.70 -12.82 -6.03
N GLN A 94 -9.49 -13.87 -5.81
CA GLN A 94 -9.31 -14.85 -4.74
C GLN A 94 -8.01 -15.67 -4.86
N ASP A 95 -7.45 -15.78 -6.07
CA ASP A 95 -6.18 -16.48 -6.31
C ASP A 95 -5.00 -15.52 -6.13
N TYR A 96 -5.24 -14.22 -6.34
CA TYR A 96 -4.21 -13.18 -6.22
C TYR A 96 -4.06 -12.67 -4.77
N PHE A 97 -5.15 -12.40 -4.06
CA PHE A 97 -5.10 -11.86 -2.70
C PHE A 97 -5.30 -12.96 -1.66
N PRO A 98 -4.38 -13.11 -0.68
CA PRO A 98 -4.57 -14.03 0.44
C PRO A 98 -5.87 -13.72 1.21
N PRO A 99 -6.54 -14.73 1.83
CA PRO A 99 -7.74 -14.50 2.63
C PRO A 99 -7.56 -13.54 3.82
N SER A 100 -6.31 -13.33 4.26
CA SER A 100 -5.97 -12.37 5.32
C SER A 100 -6.00 -10.91 4.87
N PHE A 101 -5.94 -10.64 3.56
CA PHE A 101 -5.96 -9.29 3.01
C PHE A 101 -7.41 -8.79 2.97
N LYS A 102 -7.61 -7.51 3.27
CA LYS A 102 -8.94 -6.88 3.35
C LYS A 102 -9.19 -5.95 2.18
N PRO A 103 -10.36 -6.03 1.54
CA PRO A 103 -10.77 -5.10 0.49
C PRO A 103 -11.19 -3.72 1.02
#